data_AF-A0A1E4IU63-F1
#
_entry.id   AF-A0A1E4IU63-F1
#
_cell.length_a   1.000
_cell.length_b   1.000
_cell.length_c   1.000
_cell.angle_alpha   90.00
_cell.angle_beta   90.00
_cell.angle_gamma   90.00
#
_symmetry.space_group_name_H-M   'P 1'
#
loop_
_entity.id
_entity.type
_entity.pdbx_description
1 polymer ?
#
loop_
_entity_poly.entity_id
_entity_poly.type
_entity_poly.pdbx_seq_one_letter_code
_entity_poly.pdbx_strand_id
1 'polypeptide(L)'
;MKDESYPDRRGFLRRSIAIVPAATAFGAGGLTGAALAQPATPAPATTPAAAAPPATPYTPVYFNAAEWAFVQAAVARLIPSDDAGPGAIEAGVPEFIDRQMEGAFGHAATWYMQGPFVEVSPLFGYQKKMPPREVYRAGIAATDDYSRKQFSGKTFAQLEPARQDEVLKGLEGGTITLDGVGATDFFGFLLQNTKEGYFSDPIHGGNKNAAAWKMIGFPGARADYADWVDRPGVKYNLPPVSIAGPQG
;
A
#
# COMPACT_ATOMS: atom_id res chain seq x y z
N MET A 1 -19.49 -11.31 28.98
CA MET A 1 -18.41 -11.67 28.04
C MET A 1 -17.50 -10.47 27.96
N LYS A 2 -16.23 -10.61 28.36
CA LYS A 2 -15.25 -9.52 28.33
C LYS A 2 -14.67 -9.43 26.92
N ASP A 3 -14.69 -8.23 26.34
CA ASP A 3 -14.00 -7.90 25.09
C ASP A 3 -12.48 -7.98 25.33
N GLU A 4 -11.82 -8.93 24.68
CA GLU A 4 -10.37 -8.89 24.50
C GLU A 4 -10.06 -8.12 23.21
N SER A 5 -9.56 -6.89 23.39
CA SER A 5 -8.86 -6.14 22.35
C SER A 5 -7.64 -6.95 21.90
N TYR A 6 -7.69 -7.55 20.70
CA TYR A 6 -6.53 -8.23 20.11
C TYR A 6 -5.45 -7.21 19.75
N PRO A 7 -4.27 -7.23 20.42
CA PRO A 7 -3.11 -6.52 19.92
C PRO A 7 -2.58 -7.23 18.67
N ASP A 8 -2.28 -6.44 17.65
CA ASP A 8 -1.39 -6.76 16.52
C ASP A 8 -1.30 -8.24 16.12
N ARG A 9 -2.26 -8.68 15.30
CA ARG A 9 -2.31 -10.02 14.70
C ARG A 9 -1.03 -10.36 13.91
N ARG A 10 -0.28 -9.35 13.45
CA ARG A 10 0.97 -9.54 12.69
C ARG A 10 2.18 -9.66 13.61
N GLY A 11 2.21 -8.94 14.72
CA GLY A 11 3.20 -9.12 15.80
C GLY A 11 3.14 -10.51 16.44
N PHE A 12 1.93 -11.09 16.58
CA PHE A 12 1.75 -12.45 17.07
C PHE A 12 2.44 -13.49 16.17
N LEU A 13 2.31 -13.39 14.84
CA LEU A 13 2.96 -14.33 13.91
C LEU A 13 4.50 -14.22 13.91
N ARG A 14 5.06 -13.03 14.18
CA ARG A 14 6.51 -12.84 14.29
C ARG A 14 7.11 -13.44 15.57
N ARG A 15 6.33 -13.52 16.66
CA ARG A 15 6.81 -14.03 17.96
C ARG A 15 6.75 -15.56 18.10
N SER A 16 6.15 -16.27 17.13
CA SER A 16 5.99 -17.73 17.16
C SER A 16 7.21 -18.53 16.69
N ILE A 17 8.33 -17.89 16.34
CA ILE A 17 9.60 -18.59 16.05
C ILE A 17 10.32 -18.84 17.39
N ALA A 18 9.95 -19.94 18.05
CA ALA A 18 10.57 -20.38 19.29
C ALA A 18 11.94 -21.04 19.01
N ILE A 19 12.99 -20.34 19.42
CA ILE A 19 14.24 -20.76 20.08
C ILE A 19 14.54 -22.28 20.04
N VAL A 20 15.59 -22.65 19.29
CA VAL A 20 16.32 -23.92 19.49
C VAL A 20 17.45 -23.67 20.50
N PRO A 21 17.51 -24.35 21.66
CA PRO A 21 18.67 -24.28 22.53
C PRO A 21 19.75 -25.22 21.99
N ALA A 22 20.81 -24.67 21.39
CA ALA A 22 22.02 -25.43 21.09
C ALA A 22 22.81 -25.65 22.39
N ALA A 23 22.69 -26.85 22.96
CA ALA A 23 23.64 -27.33 23.96
C ALA A 23 24.92 -27.79 23.25
N THR A 24 26.04 -27.11 23.48
CA THR A 24 27.37 -27.65 23.16
C THR A 24 28.22 -27.67 24.42
N ALA A 25 28.61 -28.88 24.79
CA ALA A 25 29.43 -29.23 25.94
C ALA A 25 30.87 -28.73 25.80
N PHE A 26 31.49 -28.48 26.96
CA PHE A 26 32.91 -28.22 27.13
C PHE A 26 33.78 -29.37 26.60
N GLY A 27 34.85 -29.01 25.87
CA GLY A 27 35.99 -29.88 25.58
C GLY A 27 37.28 -29.07 25.67
N ALA A 28 38.08 -29.34 26.71
CA ALA A 28 39.39 -28.74 26.93
C ALA A 28 40.43 -29.36 25.97
N GLY A 29 41.31 -28.52 25.42
CA GLY A 29 42.45 -28.98 24.63
C GLY A 29 43.23 -27.79 24.08
N GLY A 30 44.26 -27.35 24.80
CA GLY A 30 45.14 -26.26 24.36
C GLY A 30 46.11 -26.69 23.27
N LEU A 31 46.38 -25.77 22.34
CA LEU A 31 47.64 -25.68 21.60
C LEU A 31 47.90 -24.21 21.28
N THR A 32 49.05 -23.71 21.73
CA THR A 32 49.59 -22.38 21.45
C THR A 32 50.06 -22.29 19.99
N GLY A 33 49.38 -21.47 19.17
CA GLY A 33 49.80 -21.15 17.80
C GLY A 33 50.02 -19.66 17.65
N ALA A 34 51.26 -19.25 17.35
CA ALA A 34 51.64 -17.87 17.12
C ALA A 34 50.94 -17.30 15.87
N ALA A 35 50.20 -16.20 16.03
CA ALA A 35 49.59 -15.46 14.94
C ALA A 35 50.64 -14.56 14.26
N LEU A 36 50.99 -14.86 13.01
CA LEU A 36 51.66 -13.92 12.13
C LEU A 36 50.60 -12.97 11.55
N ALA A 37 50.72 -11.69 11.89
CA ALA A 37 49.84 -10.64 11.40
C ALA A 37 49.94 -10.49 9.88
N GLN A 38 48.84 -10.68 9.17
CA GLN A 38 48.69 -10.22 7.78
C GLN A 38 48.26 -8.75 7.77
N PRO A 39 48.83 -7.90 6.90
CA PRO A 39 48.38 -6.53 6.74
C PRO A 39 46.98 -6.53 6.12
N ALA A 40 46.04 -5.87 6.79
CA ALA A 40 44.68 -5.67 6.29
C ALA A 40 44.72 -4.75 5.06
N THR A 41 44.18 -5.22 3.93
CA THR A 41 43.83 -4.37 2.79
C THR A 41 42.65 -3.47 3.18
N PRO A 42 42.72 -2.15 2.93
CA PRO A 42 41.59 -1.28 3.22
C PRO A 42 40.43 -1.59 2.28
N ALA A 43 39.23 -1.74 2.86
CA ALA A 43 37.99 -1.85 2.10
C ALA A 43 37.75 -0.57 1.27
N PRO A 44 37.23 -0.67 0.05
CA PRO A 44 36.93 0.51 -0.77
C PRO A 44 35.85 1.35 -0.06
N ALA A 45 36.11 2.65 0.05
CA ALA A 45 35.18 3.61 0.61
C ALA A 45 33.87 3.61 -0.20
N THR A 46 32.74 3.41 0.49
CA THR A 46 31.41 3.61 -0.07
C THR A 46 31.25 5.10 -0.37
N THR A 47 31.31 5.48 -1.64
CA THR A 47 30.87 6.80 -2.11
C THR A 47 29.40 6.99 -1.70
N PRO A 48 29.04 8.07 -0.98
CA PRO A 48 27.64 8.37 -0.72
C PRO A 48 26.92 8.51 -2.06
N ALA A 49 25.88 7.70 -2.28
CA ALA A 49 25.01 7.85 -3.43
C ALA A 49 24.51 9.30 -3.44
N ALA A 50 24.75 10.01 -4.56
CA ALA A 50 24.28 11.37 -4.74
C ALA A 50 22.78 11.40 -4.46
N ALA A 51 22.36 12.26 -3.53
CA ALA A 51 20.95 12.45 -3.22
C ALA A 51 20.21 12.81 -4.50
N ALA A 52 19.23 11.99 -4.86
CA ALA A 52 18.36 12.27 -5.99
C ALA A 52 17.72 13.66 -5.81
N PRO A 53 17.60 14.47 -6.87
CA PRO A 53 16.97 15.78 -6.78
C PRO A 53 15.56 15.65 -6.18
N PRO A 54 15.10 16.62 -5.37
CA PRO A 54 13.78 16.58 -4.77
C PRO A 54 12.74 16.46 -5.88
N ALA A 55 11.93 15.41 -5.82
CA ALA A 55 10.86 15.19 -6.79
C ALA A 55 9.89 16.37 -6.75
N THR A 56 9.57 16.92 -7.92
CA THR A 56 8.51 17.92 -8.06
C THR A 56 7.21 17.35 -7.48
N PRO A 57 6.50 18.07 -6.60
CA PRO A 57 5.24 17.59 -6.05
C PRO A 57 4.22 17.35 -7.17
N TYR A 58 3.57 16.18 -7.14
CA TYR A 58 2.56 15.78 -8.11
C TYR A 58 1.36 16.73 -8.05
N THR A 59 0.83 17.13 -9.21
CA THR A 59 -0.41 17.91 -9.32
C THR A 59 -1.50 16.99 -9.86
N PRO A 60 -2.60 16.76 -9.12
CA PRO A 60 -3.69 15.90 -9.57
C PRO A 60 -4.38 16.48 -10.82
N VAL A 61 -4.80 15.59 -11.71
CA VAL A 61 -5.50 15.93 -12.96
C VAL A 61 -7.00 15.80 -12.79
N TYR A 62 -7.46 14.76 -12.08
CA TYR A 62 -8.89 14.48 -11.93
C TYR A 62 -9.47 15.10 -10.65
N PHE A 63 -8.77 14.94 -9.53
CA PHE A 63 -9.22 15.43 -8.24
C PHE A 63 -8.90 16.91 -8.04
N ASN A 64 -9.87 17.66 -7.52
CA ASN A 64 -9.60 19.01 -7.04
C ASN A 64 -8.83 18.99 -5.69
N ALA A 65 -8.42 20.16 -5.19
CA ALA A 65 -7.61 20.25 -3.98
C ALA A 65 -8.27 19.61 -2.72
N ALA A 66 -9.58 19.75 -2.55
CA ALA A 66 -10.30 19.18 -1.40
C ALA A 66 -10.44 17.65 -1.54
N GLU A 67 -10.80 17.18 -2.73
CA GLU A 67 -10.86 15.74 -3.03
C GLU A 67 -9.50 15.08 -2.91
N TRP A 68 -8.43 15.77 -3.33
CA TRP A 68 -7.06 15.29 -3.20
C TRP A 68 -6.62 15.18 -1.73
N ALA A 69 -7.02 16.14 -0.88
CA ALA A 69 -6.78 16.06 0.56
C ALA A 69 -7.52 14.87 1.18
N PHE A 70 -8.76 14.60 0.74
CA PHE A 70 -9.51 13.41 1.15
C PHE A 70 -8.76 12.13 0.77
N VAL A 71 -8.39 11.98 -0.51
CA VAL A 71 -7.73 10.75 -1.00
C VAL A 71 -6.44 10.50 -0.23
N GLN A 72 -5.61 11.52 -0.04
CA GLN A 72 -4.38 11.40 0.75
C GLN A 72 -4.67 10.96 2.19
N ALA A 73 -5.58 11.64 2.89
CA ALA A 73 -5.93 11.29 4.26
C ALA A 73 -6.43 9.84 4.35
N ALA A 74 -7.31 9.43 3.44
CA ALA A 74 -7.94 8.12 3.47
C ALA A 74 -6.92 7.00 3.21
N VAL A 75 -6.10 7.11 2.16
CA VAL A 75 -5.12 6.05 1.86
C VAL A 75 -4.01 5.96 2.92
N ALA A 76 -3.67 7.07 3.57
CA ALA A 76 -2.73 7.08 4.70
C ALA A 76 -3.26 6.31 5.92
N ARG A 77 -4.58 6.20 6.09
CA ARG A 77 -5.19 5.33 7.11
C ARG A 77 -5.23 3.87 6.68
N LEU A 78 -5.46 3.61 5.38
CA LEU A 78 -5.56 2.24 4.85
C LEU A 78 -4.21 1.49 4.83
N ILE A 79 -3.13 2.18 4.45
CA ILE A 79 -1.75 1.65 4.55
C ILE A 79 -0.87 2.76 5.16
N PRO A 80 -0.73 2.80 6.50
CA PRO A 80 0.13 3.77 7.16
C PRO A 80 1.62 3.43 6.97
N SER A 81 2.50 4.42 7.12
CA SER A 81 3.93 4.17 7.28
C SER A 81 4.19 3.61 8.68
N ASP A 82 4.89 2.48 8.77
CA ASP A 82 5.23 1.83 10.03
C ASP A 82 6.55 1.03 9.91
N ASP A 83 6.94 0.34 10.99
CA ASP A 83 8.17 -0.46 11.03
C ASP A 83 8.19 -1.63 10.02
N ALA A 84 7.05 -1.99 9.41
CA ALA A 84 6.98 -3.05 8.42
C ALA A 84 7.29 -2.56 7.01
N GLY A 85 7.10 -1.27 6.70
CA GLY A 85 7.41 -0.73 5.38
C GLY A 85 6.81 0.65 5.08
N PRO A 86 6.92 1.09 3.82
CA PRO A 86 6.51 2.43 3.41
C PRO A 86 4.99 2.59 3.48
N GLY A 87 4.51 3.79 3.78
CA GLY A 87 3.08 4.09 3.73
C GLY A 87 2.54 4.28 2.31
N ALA A 88 1.21 4.31 2.15
CA ALA A 88 0.55 4.60 0.88
C ALA A 88 1.01 5.93 0.26
N ILE A 89 1.24 6.94 1.09
CA ILE A 89 1.68 8.27 0.63
C ILE A 89 3.09 8.20 0.04
N GLU A 90 4.02 7.58 0.75
CA GLU A 90 5.41 7.39 0.30
C GLU A 90 5.48 6.54 -0.96
N ALA A 91 4.63 5.52 -1.06
CA ALA A 91 4.49 4.68 -2.24
C ALA A 91 3.81 5.39 -3.42
N GLY A 92 3.29 6.60 -3.27
CA GLY A 92 2.64 7.32 -4.37
C GLY A 92 1.25 6.82 -4.74
N VAL A 93 0.56 6.11 -3.83
CA VAL A 93 -0.79 5.58 -4.06
C VAL A 93 -1.80 6.65 -4.49
N PRO A 94 -1.85 7.88 -3.91
CA PRO A 94 -2.77 8.91 -4.39
C PRO A 94 -2.60 9.23 -5.88
N GLU A 95 -1.36 9.28 -6.35
CA GLU A 95 -1.04 9.56 -7.76
C GLU A 95 -1.52 8.44 -8.68
N PHE A 96 -1.35 7.19 -8.28
CA PHE A 96 -1.95 6.06 -8.98
C PHE A 96 -3.47 6.23 -9.11
N ILE A 97 -4.17 6.50 -8.00
CA ILE A 97 -5.63 6.61 -8.00
C ILE A 97 -6.08 7.73 -8.94
N ASP A 98 -5.47 8.92 -8.86
CA ASP A 98 -5.80 10.05 -9.75
C ASP A 98 -5.63 9.71 -11.23
N ARG A 99 -4.50 9.09 -11.61
CA ARG A 99 -4.28 8.63 -12.99
C ARG A 99 -5.32 7.62 -13.45
N GLN A 100 -5.73 6.70 -12.58
CA GLN A 100 -6.74 5.69 -12.90
C GLN A 100 -8.11 6.31 -13.18
N MET A 101 -8.43 7.49 -12.62
CA MET A 101 -9.72 8.16 -12.84
C MET A 101 -9.88 8.69 -14.27
N GLU A 102 -8.79 9.06 -14.93
CA GLU A 102 -8.77 9.40 -16.37
C GLU A 102 -8.38 8.20 -17.26
N GLY A 103 -8.09 7.05 -16.66
CA GLY A 103 -7.82 5.80 -17.37
C GLY A 103 -9.07 5.01 -17.74
N ALA A 104 -8.88 3.91 -18.46
CA ALA A 104 -9.96 3.00 -18.86
C ALA A 104 -10.79 2.49 -17.67
N PHE A 105 -10.15 2.28 -16.51
CA PHE A 105 -10.84 1.92 -15.27
C PHE A 105 -11.81 3.01 -14.81
N GLY A 106 -11.34 4.25 -14.64
CA GLY A 106 -12.17 5.37 -14.19
C GLY A 106 -13.38 5.62 -15.10
N HIS A 107 -13.19 5.44 -16.40
CA HIS A 107 -14.24 5.52 -17.41
C HIS A 107 -15.13 4.27 -17.55
N ALA A 108 -14.84 3.19 -16.82
CA ALA A 108 -15.50 1.89 -17.00
C ALA A 108 -15.50 1.41 -18.47
N ALA A 109 -14.42 1.71 -19.21
CA ALA A 109 -14.41 1.63 -20.68
C ALA A 109 -14.62 0.22 -21.24
N THR A 110 -14.34 -0.82 -20.44
CA THR A 110 -14.52 -2.23 -20.81
C THR A 110 -15.69 -2.90 -20.07
N TRP A 111 -16.46 -2.14 -19.29
CA TRP A 111 -17.54 -2.67 -18.47
C TRP A 111 -18.88 -2.54 -19.20
N TYR A 112 -19.80 -3.46 -18.93
CA TYR A 112 -21.17 -3.33 -19.39
C TYR A 112 -21.91 -2.34 -18.49
N MET A 113 -22.01 -1.09 -18.92
CA MET A 113 -22.63 0.02 -18.18
C MET A 113 -24.04 0.38 -18.69
N GLN A 114 -24.73 -0.57 -19.33
CA GLN A 114 -26.08 -0.37 -19.83
C GLN A 114 -27.10 -0.90 -18.83
N GLY A 115 -28.25 -0.23 -18.74
CA GLY A 115 -29.34 -0.67 -17.88
C GLY A 115 -29.97 -2.00 -18.33
N PRO A 116 -30.87 -2.57 -17.52
CA PRO A 116 -31.41 -1.99 -16.29
C PRO A 116 -30.48 -2.17 -15.07
N PHE A 117 -30.36 -1.11 -14.26
CA PHE A 117 -29.62 -1.15 -12.99
C PHE A 117 -30.57 -1.54 -11.87
N VAL A 118 -30.59 -2.83 -11.52
CA VAL A 118 -31.43 -3.38 -10.46
C VAL A 118 -30.58 -3.86 -9.29
N GLU A 119 -31.20 -4.01 -8.13
CA GLU A 119 -30.52 -4.62 -6.99
C GLU A 119 -30.29 -6.11 -7.27
N VAL A 120 -29.04 -6.54 -7.11
CA VAL A 120 -28.58 -7.89 -7.43
C VAL A 120 -27.63 -8.39 -6.35
N SER A 121 -27.41 -9.70 -6.34
CA SER A 121 -26.41 -10.31 -5.46
C SER A 121 -25.04 -9.65 -5.63
N PRO A 122 -24.32 -9.33 -4.54
CA PRO A 122 -22.96 -8.81 -4.60
C PRO A 122 -21.97 -9.71 -5.36
N LEU A 123 -22.30 -11.00 -5.52
CA LEU A 123 -21.49 -11.97 -6.28
C LEU A 123 -21.38 -11.62 -7.77
N PHE A 124 -22.26 -10.76 -8.30
CA PHE A 124 -22.18 -10.27 -9.68
C PHE A 124 -21.26 -9.06 -9.85
N GLY A 125 -20.57 -8.63 -8.78
CA GLY A 125 -19.69 -7.47 -8.79
C GLY A 125 -20.45 -6.16 -8.88
N TYR A 126 -19.79 -5.11 -9.38
CA TYR A 126 -20.37 -3.78 -9.48
C TYR A 126 -21.38 -3.69 -10.63
N GLN A 127 -22.66 -3.45 -10.30
CA GLN A 127 -23.79 -3.46 -11.24
C GLN A 127 -24.61 -2.16 -11.17
N LYS A 128 -23.94 -1.03 -10.90
CA LYS A 128 -24.58 0.29 -10.76
C LYS A 128 -24.24 1.21 -11.94
N LYS A 129 -24.99 2.30 -12.04
CA LYS A 129 -24.93 3.24 -13.18
C LYS A 129 -23.70 4.15 -13.23
N MET A 130 -23.01 4.35 -12.11
CA MET A 130 -21.90 5.29 -12.04
C MET A 130 -20.60 4.59 -12.42
N PRO A 131 -19.82 5.09 -13.39
CA PRO A 131 -18.46 4.60 -13.58
C PRO A 131 -17.60 4.93 -12.34
N PRO A 132 -16.48 4.22 -12.10
CA PRO A 132 -15.68 4.39 -10.89
C PRO A 132 -15.28 5.83 -10.59
N ARG A 133 -14.95 6.64 -11.61
CA ARG A 133 -14.61 8.06 -11.41
C ARG A 133 -15.75 8.84 -10.75
N GLU A 134 -16.98 8.63 -11.21
CA GLU A 134 -18.16 9.31 -10.64
C GLU A 134 -18.45 8.82 -9.22
N VAL A 135 -18.23 7.54 -8.94
CA VAL A 135 -18.32 6.99 -7.58
C VAL A 135 -17.34 7.68 -6.63
N TYR A 136 -16.10 7.94 -7.07
CA TYR A 136 -15.14 8.68 -6.25
C TYR A 136 -15.61 10.09 -5.92
N ARG A 137 -16.04 10.89 -6.91
CA ARG A 137 -16.52 12.26 -6.64
C ARG A 137 -17.74 12.27 -5.73
N ALA A 138 -18.74 11.43 -6.02
CA ALA A 138 -19.95 11.34 -5.19
C ALA A 138 -19.64 10.83 -3.78
N GLY A 139 -18.80 9.80 -3.67
CA GLY A 139 -18.40 9.20 -2.39
C GLY A 139 -17.62 10.16 -1.51
N ILE A 140 -16.66 10.89 -2.07
CA ILE A 140 -15.90 11.93 -1.36
C ILE A 140 -16.85 13.02 -0.86
N ALA A 141 -17.66 13.59 -1.75
CA ALA A 141 -18.58 14.67 -1.40
C ALA A 141 -19.56 14.25 -0.28
N ALA A 142 -20.19 13.08 -0.41
CA ALA A 142 -21.12 12.56 0.58
C ALA A 142 -20.44 12.21 1.92
N THR A 143 -19.20 11.68 1.88
CA THR A 143 -18.44 11.41 3.12
C THR A 143 -18.04 12.70 3.83
N ASP A 144 -17.68 13.73 3.08
CA ASP A 144 -17.39 15.05 3.63
C ASP A 144 -18.65 15.70 4.22
N ASP A 145 -19.81 15.57 3.57
CA ASP A 145 -21.08 16.03 4.12
C ASP A 145 -21.44 15.29 5.41
N TYR A 146 -21.29 13.98 5.44
CA TYR A 146 -21.44 13.18 6.65
C TYR A 146 -20.51 13.70 7.76
N SER A 147 -19.23 13.89 7.44
CA SER A 147 -18.21 14.33 8.39
C SER A 147 -18.55 15.72 8.95
N ARG A 148 -18.98 16.65 8.10
CA ARG A 148 -19.40 18.01 8.52
C ARG A 148 -20.57 17.95 9.50
N LYS A 149 -21.56 17.11 9.22
CA LYS A 149 -22.75 16.93 10.07
C LYS A 149 -22.39 16.33 11.43
N GLN A 150 -21.49 15.34 11.48
CA GLN A 150 -21.16 14.62 12.71
C GLN A 150 -20.05 15.28 13.54
N PHE A 151 -19.11 15.99 12.92
CA PHE A 151 -17.86 16.41 13.55
C PHE A 151 -17.63 17.92 13.44
N SER A 152 -18.62 18.70 13.87
CA SER A 152 -18.51 20.16 14.04
C SER A 152 -18.08 20.90 12.76
N GLY A 153 -18.62 20.51 11.60
CA GLY A 153 -18.36 21.17 10.33
C GLY A 153 -17.02 20.83 9.69
N LYS A 154 -16.27 19.85 10.21
CA LYS A 154 -15.01 19.39 9.61
C LYS A 154 -15.25 18.40 8.46
N THR A 155 -14.48 18.54 7.39
CA THR A 155 -14.35 17.52 6.33
C THR A 155 -13.61 16.29 6.86
N PHE A 156 -13.70 15.16 6.15
CA PHE A 156 -13.02 13.93 6.53
C PHE A 156 -11.51 14.12 6.73
N ALA A 157 -10.87 14.84 5.79
CA ALA A 157 -9.42 15.10 5.84
C ALA A 157 -9.00 15.97 7.04
N GLN A 158 -9.92 16.74 7.62
CA GLN A 158 -9.69 17.59 8.79
C GLN A 158 -9.96 16.88 10.13
N LEU A 159 -10.46 15.65 10.09
CA LEU A 159 -10.67 14.85 11.29
C LEU A 159 -9.36 14.33 11.86
N GLU A 160 -9.33 14.11 13.17
CA GLU A 160 -8.22 13.40 13.82
C GLU A 160 -8.16 11.95 13.33
N PRO A 161 -6.98 11.30 13.31
CA PRO A 161 -6.80 9.96 12.72
C PRO A 161 -7.77 8.90 13.22
N ALA A 162 -8.09 8.90 14.52
CA ALA A 162 -9.03 7.93 15.10
C ALA A 162 -10.46 8.10 14.57
N ARG A 163 -10.87 9.34 14.25
CA ARG A 163 -12.19 9.62 13.65
C ARG A 163 -12.19 9.34 12.15
N GLN A 164 -11.08 9.53 11.46
CA GLN A 164 -10.92 9.05 10.08
C GLN A 164 -11.11 7.53 10.01
N ASP A 165 -10.49 6.78 10.92
CA ASP A 165 -10.66 5.32 11.00
C ASP A 165 -12.11 4.90 11.28
N GLU A 166 -12.79 5.61 12.18
CA GLU A 166 -14.20 5.35 12.49
C GLU A 166 -15.10 5.55 11.26
N VAL A 167 -14.91 6.64 10.52
CA VAL A 167 -15.66 6.91 9.29
C VAL A 167 -15.36 5.83 8.24
N LEU A 168 -14.08 5.51 7.99
CA LEU A 168 -13.71 4.49 7.02
C LEU A 168 -14.29 3.11 7.35
N LYS A 169 -14.27 2.70 8.63
CA LYS A 169 -14.91 1.46 9.09
C LYS A 169 -16.43 1.50 8.93
N GLY A 170 -17.04 2.66 9.15
CA GLY A 170 -18.47 2.83 8.96
C GLY A 170 -18.90 2.73 7.49
N LEU A 171 -18.07 3.22 6.58
CA LEU A 171 -18.26 3.04 5.13
C LEU A 171 -18.05 1.58 4.71
N GLU A 172 -17.00 0.93 5.21
CA GLU A 172 -16.69 -0.49 4.96
C GLU A 172 -17.84 -1.40 5.40
N GLY A 173 -18.35 -1.19 6.61
CA GLY A 173 -19.43 -1.98 7.20
C GLY A 173 -20.84 -1.61 6.73
N GLY A 174 -20.98 -0.55 5.92
CA GLY A 174 -22.28 -0.03 5.48
C GLY A 174 -23.15 0.54 6.61
N THR A 175 -22.57 0.85 7.78
CA THR A 175 -23.30 1.47 8.89
C THR A 175 -23.47 2.98 8.69
N ILE A 176 -22.62 3.59 7.86
CA ILE A 176 -22.80 4.94 7.34
C ILE A 176 -23.49 4.86 5.99
N THR A 177 -24.66 5.46 5.86
CA THR A 177 -25.35 5.61 4.58
C THR A 177 -24.95 6.93 3.92
N LEU A 178 -24.59 6.87 2.64
CA LEU A 178 -24.28 8.04 1.82
C LEU A 178 -25.44 8.33 0.87
N ASP A 179 -25.73 9.61 0.68
CA ASP A 179 -26.78 10.04 -0.25
C ASP A 179 -26.27 9.92 -1.69
N GLY A 180 -27.00 9.18 -2.54
CA GLY A 180 -26.74 9.11 -3.98
C GLY A 180 -25.64 8.15 -4.44
N VAL A 181 -24.85 7.56 -3.53
CA VAL A 181 -23.77 6.62 -3.83
C VAL A 181 -23.70 5.51 -2.78
N GLY A 182 -23.37 4.29 -3.18
CA GLY A 182 -23.19 3.18 -2.24
C GLY A 182 -21.94 3.37 -1.39
N ALA A 183 -22.09 3.44 -0.06
CA ALA A 183 -20.97 3.61 0.87
C ALA A 183 -19.94 2.48 0.75
N THR A 184 -20.41 1.24 0.70
CA THR A 184 -19.58 0.04 0.54
C THR A 184 -18.96 -0.05 -0.84
N ASP A 185 -19.65 0.41 -1.89
CA ASP A 185 -19.11 0.45 -3.25
C ASP A 185 -17.94 1.45 -3.34
N PHE A 186 -18.14 2.67 -2.81
CA PHE A 186 -17.10 3.70 -2.76
C PHE A 186 -15.89 3.24 -1.95
N PHE A 187 -16.11 2.75 -0.73
CA PHE A 187 -15.02 2.23 0.11
C PHE A 187 -14.31 1.04 -0.56
N GLY A 188 -15.08 0.15 -1.20
CA GLY A 188 -14.55 -1.00 -1.93
C GLY A 188 -13.58 -0.58 -3.03
N PHE A 189 -13.95 0.39 -3.87
CA PHE A 189 -13.03 0.93 -4.89
C PHE A 189 -11.82 1.62 -4.28
N LEU A 190 -12.00 2.45 -3.24
CA LEU A 190 -10.90 3.10 -2.55
C LEU A 190 -9.88 2.08 -2.01
N LEU A 191 -10.36 1.04 -1.32
CA LEU A 191 -9.51 -0.01 -0.75
C LEU A 191 -8.82 -0.82 -1.85
N GLN A 192 -9.56 -1.21 -2.89
CA GLN A 192 -9.01 -1.95 -4.01
C GLN A 192 -7.91 -1.15 -4.72
N ASN A 193 -8.18 0.09 -5.13
CA ASN A 193 -7.19 0.91 -5.82
C ASN A 193 -6.03 1.33 -4.90
N THR A 194 -6.23 1.39 -3.58
CA THR A 194 -5.13 1.56 -2.64
C THR A 194 -4.16 0.37 -2.69
N LYS A 195 -4.68 -0.86 -2.68
CA LYS A 195 -3.87 -2.07 -2.80
C LYS A 195 -3.18 -2.15 -4.15
N GLU A 196 -3.91 -1.87 -5.24
CA GLU A 196 -3.36 -1.85 -6.59
C GLU A 196 -2.27 -0.79 -6.73
N GLY A 197 -2.50 0.45 -6.28
CA GLY A 197 -1.50 1.50 -6.30
C GLY A 197 -0.27 1.18 -5.45
N TYR A 198 -0.43 0.42 -4.37
CA TYR A 198 0.67 0.06 -3.50
C TYR A 198 1.54 -1.07 -4.07
N PHE A 199 0.94 -2.03 -4.80
CA PHE A 199 1.65 -3.23 -5.28
C PHE A 199 1.83 -3.32 -6.81
N SER A 200 1.26 -2.40 -7.59
CA SER A 200 1.41 -2.36 -9.05
C SER A 200 2.82 -1.98 -9.49
N ASP A 201 3.08 -2.13 -10.78
CA ASP A 201 4.32 -1.65 -11.38
C ASP A 201 4.43 -0.12 -11.26
N PRO A 202 5.60 0.42 -10.87
CA PRO A 202 5.82 1.86 -10.71
C PRO A 202 5.46 2.72 -11.92
N ILE A 203 5.44 2.16 -13.13
CA ILE A 203 5.02 2.87 -14.35
C ILE A 203 3.60 3.44 -14.24
N HIS A 204 2.74 2.87 -13.39
CA HIS A 204 1.37 3.32 -13.19
C HIS A 204 1.24 4.50 -12.20
N GLY A 205 2.35 4.99 -11.63
CA GLY A 205 2.39 6.14 -10.72
C GLY A 205 2.31 5.79 -9.23
N GLY A 206 1.95 4.55 -8.90
CA GLY A 206 2.01 3.97 -7.57
C GLY A 206 3.33 3.27 -7.30
N ASN A 207 3.44 2.56 -6.17
CA ASN A 207 4.60 1.78 -5.73
C ASN A 207 5.96 2.45 -6.05
N LYS A 208 6.10 3.76 -5.79
CA LYS A 208 7.26 4.55 -6.18
C LYS A 208 8.56 3.89 -5.72
N ASN A 209 9.57 3.87 -6.61
CA ASN A 209 10.86 3.21 -6.38
C ASN A 209 10.76 1.71 -6.08
N ALA A 210 9.66 1.07 -6.50
CA ALA A 210 9.31 -0.31 -6.18
C ALA A 210 9.34 -0.59 -4.67
N ALA A 211 8.96 0.39 -3.83
CA ALA A 211 9.17 0.32 -2.39
C ALA A 211 8.42 -0.85 -1.73
N ALA A 212 7.18 -1.12 -2.13
CA ALA A 212 6.43 -2.28 -1.64
C ALA A 212 7.03 -3.61 -2.14
N TRP A 213 7.56 -3.63 -3.37
CA TRP A 213 8.24 -4.81 -3.91
C TRP A 213 9.54 -5.12 -3.15
N LYS A 214 10.34 -4.11 -2.83
CA LYS A 214 11.54 -4.22 -1.98
C LYS A 214 11.18 -4.79 -0.60
N MET A 215 10.09 -4.29 -0.01
CA MET A 215 9.59 -4.76 1.28
C MET A 215 9.22 -6.25 1.26
N ILE A 216 8.50 -6.72 0.24
CA ILE A 216 8.05 -8.13 0.17
C ILE A 216 9.05 -9.07 -0.51
N GLY A 217 10.16 -8.53 -1.03
CA GLY A 217 11.14 -9.31 -1.81
C GLY A 217 10.65 -9.72 -3.19
N PHE A 218 9.70 -8.99 -3.78
CA PHE A 218 9.23 -9.26 -5.13
C PHE A 218 10.22 -8.69 -6.16
N PRO A 219 10.74 -9.51 -7.08
CA PRO A 219 11.79 -9.09 -8.02
C PRO A 219 11.30 -8.23 -9.20
N GLY A 220 9.98 -8.05 -9.36
CA GLY A 220 9.41 -7.25 -10.44
C GLY A 220 9.37 -7.98 -11.80
N ALA A 221 9.20 -7.20 -12.86
CA ALA A 221 9.07 -7.65 -14.26
C ALA A 221 10.42 -7.99 -14.90
N ARG A 222 11.27 -8.75 -14.20
CA ARG A 222 12.56 -9.18 -14.74
C ARG A 222 12.36 -10.19 -15.87
N ALA A 223 13.09 -10.01 -16.97
CA ALA A 223 12.94 -10.84 -18.17
C ALA A 223 13.50 -12.26 -18.02
N ASP A 224 14.46 -12.49 -17.12
CA ASP A 224 15.12 -13.79 -16.95
C ASP A 224 15.36 -14.14 -15.48
N TYR A 225 14.97 -15.38 -15.14
CA TYR A 225 15.08 -16.04 -13.84
C TYR A 225 15.70 -17.45 -13.94
N ALA A 226 16.26 -17.86 -15.08
CA ALA A 226 16.73 -19.23 -15.32
C ALA A 226 17.66 -19.75 -14.20
N ASP A 227 18.59 -18.93 -13.73
CA ASP A 227 19.55 -19.28 -12.66
C ASP A 227 18.92 -19.48 -11.26
N TRP A 228 17.63 -19.12 -11.10
CA TRP A 228 16.92 -19.09 -9.82
C TRP A 228 15.78 -20.11 -9.72
N VAL A 229 15.43 -20.79 -10.82
CA VAL A 229 14.32 -21.77 -10.87
C VAL A 229 14.52 -22.89 -9.86
N ASP A 230 15.75 -23.37 -9.70
CA ASP A 230 16.09 -24.48 -8.78
C ASP A 230 16.42 -24.02 -7.35
N ARG A 231 16.08 -22.78 -6.97
CA ARG A 231 16.41 -22.18 -5.66
C ARG A 231 15.18 -21.73 -4.86
N PRO A 232 14.25 -22.64 -4.54
CA PRO A 232 13.04 -22.28 -3.80
C PRO A 232 13.38 -21.75 -2.39
N GLY A 233 12.68 -20.70 -1.95
CA GLY A 233 12.83 -20.12 -0.61
C GLY A 233 14.12 -19.31 -0.40
N VAL A 234 15.02 -19.24 -1.38
CA VAL A 234 16.21 -18.38 -1.32
C VAL A 234 15.81 -16.95 -1.64
N LYS A 235 16.24 -16.01 -0.80
CA LYS A 235 16.01 -14.57 -1.04
C LYS A 235 16.66 -14.15 -2.35
N TYR A 236 15.87 -13.50 -3.20
CA TYR A 236 16.36 -12.84 -4.40
C TYR A 236 17.08 -11.54 -4.01
N ASN A 237 18.36 -11.41 -4.39
CA ASN A 237 19.23 -10.33 -3.89
C ASN A 237 19.35 -9.13 -4.82
N LEU A 238 18.77 -9.18 -6.02
CA LEU A 238 18.80 -8.05 -6.94
C LEU A 238 17.61 -7.10 -6.69
N PRO A 239 17.78 -5.79 -6.92
CA PRO A 239 16.68 -4.84 -6.84
C PRO A 239 15.53 -5.20 -7.79
N PRO A 240 14.28 -4.82 -7.47
CA PRO A 240 13.17 -5.04 -8.36
C PRO A 240 13.31 -4.27 -9.67
N VAL A 241 12.78 -4.85 -10.74
CA VAL A 241 12.76 -4.24 -12.08
C VAL A 241 11.32 -3.92 -12.47
N SER A 242 11.03 -2.66 -12.81
CA SER A 242 9.76 -2.28 -13.42
C SER A 242 9.78 -2.63 -14.92
N ILE A 243 8.60 -2.70 -15.54
CA ILE A 243 8.42 -2.75 -16.99
C ILE A 243 9.19 -1.59 -17.67
N ALA A 244 9.26 -0.42 -17.04
CA ALA A 244 10.02 0.74 -17.53
C ALA A 244 11.54 0.64 -17.30
N GLY A 245 12.02 -0.42 -16.64
CA GLY A 245 13.42 -0.66 -16.30
C GLY A 245 13.70 -0.61 -14.79
N PRO A 246 15.00 -0.67 -14.39
CA PRO A 246 15.41 -0.72 -12.98
C PRO A 246 14.90 0.47 -12.16
N GLN A 247 14.48 0.22 -10.92
CA GLN A 247 13.89 1.21 -10.01
C GLN A 247 14.75 1.43 -8.76
N GLY A 248 16.00 1.84 -8.96
CA GLY A 248 16.96 2.17 -7.89
C GLY A 248 17.47 0.97 -7.10
#